data_AF-A0A9D6FK17-F1
#
_entry.id   AF-A0A9D6FK17-F1
#
_cell.length_a   1.000
_cell.length_b   1.000
_cell.length_c   1.000
_cell.angle_alpha   90.00
_cell.angle_beta   90.00
_cell.angle_gamma   90.00
#
_symmetry.space_group_name_H-M   'P 1'
#
loop_
_entity.id
_entity.type
_entity.pdbx_description
1 polymer ?
#
loop_
_entity_poly.entity_id
_entity_poly.type
_entity_poly.pdbx_seq_one_letter_code
_entity_poly.pdbx_strand_id
1 'polypeptide(L)' 'MNSNLVLDPFQQQAIASIEAGASVLVSAPTGSGKTLIAEEAIKQAMREGREVIYTA' A
#
# COMPACT_ATOMS: atom_id res chain seq x y z
N MET A 1 1.95 6.00 -14.59
CA MET A 1 3.35 6.41 -14.34
C MET A 1 4.16 5.14 -14.26
N ASN A 2 4.96 4.84 -15.29
CA ASN A 2 5.88 3.70 -15.27
C ASN A 2 7.22 4.22 -14.74
N SER A 3 7.43 4.09 -13.44
CA SER A 3 8.71 4.40 -12.78
C SER A 3 9.38 3.08 -12.40
N ASN A 4 10.60 2.85 -12.91
CA ASN A 4 11.49 1.75 -12.52
C ASN A 4 11.98 1.93 -11.06
N LEU A 5 11.06 1.99 -10.11
CA LEU A 5 11.35 2.06 -8.68
C LEU A 5 11.29 0.64 -8.11
N VAL A 6 12.39 0.21 -7.50
CA VAL A 6 12.41 -1.01 -6.70
C VAL A 6 11.82 -0.67 -5.34
N LEU A 7 10.79 -1.42 -4.92
CA LEU A 7 10.15 -1.25 -3.63
C LEU A 7 11.09 -1.65 -2.50
N ASP A 8 11.09 -0.90 -1.40
CA ASP A 8 11.78 -1.32 -0.19
C ASP A 8 11.13 -2.60 0.38
N PRO A 9 11.88 -3.47 1.08
CA PRO A 9 11.35 -4.73 1.58
C PRO A 9 10.09 -4.59 2.45
N PHE A 10 10.01 -3.53 3.27
CA PHE A 10 8.83 -3.31 4.12
C PHE A 10 7.59 -2.91 3.29
N GLN A 11 7.76 -2.22 2.17
CA GLN A 11 6.68 -1.88 1.26
C GLN A 11 6.18 -3.15 0.56
N GLN A 12 7.09 -3.98 0.06
CA GLN A 12 6.74 -5.27 -0.56
C GLN A 12 5.96 -6.17 0.42
N GLN A 13 6.43 -6.27 1.66
CA GLN A 13 5.77 -7.08 2.68
C GLN A 13 4.37 -6.56 3.05
N ALA A 14 4.22 -5.23 3.18
CA ALA A 14 2.93 -4.62 3.47
C ALA A 14 1.94 -4.83 2.32
N ILE A 15 2.37 -4.58 1.08
CA ILE A 15 1.55 -4.77 -0.12
C ILE A 15 1.13 -6.24 -0.26
N ALA A 16 2.06 -7.18 -0.13
CA ALA A 16 1.74 -8.61 -0.20
C ALA A 16 0.73 -9.04 0.88
N SER A 17 0.80 -8.46 2.07
CA SER A 17 -0.17 -8.73 3.15
C SER A 17 -1.56 -8.18 2.83
N ILE A 18 -1.63 -7.00 2.20
CA ILE A 18 -2.89 -6.39 1.74
C ILE A 18 -3.51 -7.22 0.60
N GLU A 19 -2.68 -7.68 -0.35
CA GLU A 19 -3.11 -8.57 -1.45
C GLU A 19 -3.66 -9.91 -0.94
N ALA A 20 -3.13 -10.41 0.18
CA ALA A 20 -3.66 -11.59 0.87
C ALA A 20 -4.94 -11.31 1.68
N GLY A 21 -5.44 -10.07 1.68
CA GLY A 21 -6.66 -9.66 2.39
C GLY A 21 -6.46 -9.38 3.89
N ALA A 22 -5.23 -9.24 4.37
CA ALA A 22 -4.93 -8.95 5.76
C ALA A 22 -4.96 -7.44 6.06
N SER A 23 -5.30 -7.08 7.30
CA SER A 23 -5.09 -5.73 7.83
C SER A 23 -3.62 -5.54 8.21
N VAL A 24 -3.06 -4.36 7.93
CA VAL A 24 -1.63 -4.07 8.12
C VAL A 24 -1.44 -2.80 8.95
N LEU A 25 -0.50 -2.85 9.90
CA LEU A 25 0.05 -1.68 10.59
C LEU A 25 1.47 -1.44 10.09
N VAL A 26 1.73 -0.26 9.53
CA VAL A 26 3.06 0.12 9.03
C VAL A 26 3.67 1.20 9.93
N SER A 27 4.75 0.85 10.62
CA SER A 27 5.57 1.81 11.37
C SER A 27 6.84 2.13 10.58
N ALA A 28 6.92 3.32 10.01
CA ALA A 28 8.11 3.83 9.34
C ALA A 28 8.16 5.36 9.46
N PRO A 29 9.35 6.00 9.41
CA PRO A 29 9.47 7.46 9.45
C PRO A 29 8.68 8.18 8.34
N THR A 30 8.39 9.47 8.55
CA THR A 30 7.91 10.33 7.46
C THR A 30 8.97 10.42 6.36
N GLY A 31 8.55 10.49 5.10
CA GLY A 31 9.48 10.44 3.96
C GLY A 31 9.90 9.03 3.52
N SER A 32 9.65 7.98 4.31
CA SER A 32 10.00 6.59 3.93
C SER A 32 9.09 5.97 2.86
N GLY A 33 8.13 6.70 2.29
CA GLY A 33 7.27 6.17 1.22
C GLY A 33 6.09 5.29 1.67
N LYS A 34 5.56 5.50 2.89
CA LYS A 34 4.32 4.82 3.35
C LYS A 34 3.11 5.09 2.46
N THR A 35 3.05 6.27 1.83
CA THR A 35 1.95 6.65 0.91
C THR A 35 1.77 5.64 -0.21
N LEU A 36 2.85 5.07 -0.74
CA LEU A 36 2.79 4.06 -1.80
C LEU A 36 2.02 2.81 -1.37
N ILE A 37 2.16 2.39 -0.12
CA ILE A 37 1.44 1.23 0.43
C ILE A 37 -0.07 1.52 0.45
N ALA A 38 -0.45 2.73 0.86
CA ALA A 38 -1.86 3.15 0.86
C ALA A 38 -2.43 3.23 -0.57
N GLU A 39 -1.64 3.73 -1.53
CA GLU A 39 -2.03 3.76 -2.95
C GLU A 39 -2.26 2.36 -3.52
N GLU A 40 -1.41 1.38 -3.21
CA GLU A 40 -1.62 0.00 -3.64
C GLU A 40 -2.87 -0.64 -2.99
N ALA A 41 -3.15 -0.33 -1.72
CA ALA A 41 -4.38 -0.76 -1.06
C ALA A 41 -5.63 -0.19 -1.76
N ILE A 42 -5.61 1.09 -2.11
CA ILE A 42 -6.69 1.76 -2.85
C ILE A 42 -6.86 1.11 -4.23
N LYS A 43 -5.76 0.89 -4.97
CA LYS A 43 -5.81 0.23 -6.29
C LYS A 43 -6.40 -1.17 -6.20
N GLN A 44 -6.05 -1.95 -5.19
CA GLN A 44 -6.66 -3.26 -4.97
C GLN A 44 -8.16 -3.16 -4.70
N ALA A 45 -8.58 -2.30 -3.76
CA ALA A 45 -10.00 -2.10 -3.46
C ALA A 45 -10.80 -1.68 -4.71
N MET A 46 -10.27 -0.75 -5.51
CA MET A 46 -10.89 -0.35 -6.78
C MET A 46 -11.00 -1.51 -7.79
N ARG A 47 -9.96 -2.34 -7.92
CA ARG A 47 -9.99 -3.54 -8.79
C ARG A 47 -11.06 -4.55 -8.33
N GLU A 48 -11.31 -4.61 -7.03
CA GLU A 48 -12.30 -5.50 -6.41
C GLU A 48 -13.72 -4.88 -6.34
N GLY A 49 -13.90 -3.64 -6.84
CA GLY A 49 -15.18 -2.93 -6.78
C GLY A 49 -15.60 -2.51 -5.37
N ARG A 50 -14.64 -2.39 -4.45
CA ARG A 50 -14.86 -1.96 -3.05
C ARG A 50 -14.70 -0.44 -2.91
N GLU A 51 -15.43 0.14 -1.98
CA GLU A 51 -15.22 1.52 -1.53
C GLU A 51 -14.03 1.59 -0.56
N VAL A 52 -13.34 2.73 -0.53
CA VAL A 52 -12.24 2.97 0.41
C VAL A 52 -12.31 4.38 0.98
N ILE A 53 -12.11 4.47 2.29
CA ILE A 53 -12.05 5.71 3.06
C ILE A 53 -10.61 5.92 3.50
N TYR A 54 -10.03 7.08 3.17
CA TYR A 54 -8.72 7.50 3.63
C TYR A 54 -8.88 8.62 4.66
N THR A 55 -8.21 8.48 5.81
CA THR A 55 -8.24 9.45 6.92
C THR A 55 -6.80 9.86 7.28
N ALA A 56 -6.58 11.14 7.59
CA ALA A 56 -5.28 11.73 7.93
C ALA A 56 -5.29 12.40 9.31
#